data_AF-A0A1F4QN17-F1
#
_entry.id   AF-A0A1F4QN17-F1
#
_cell.length_a   1.000
_cell.length_b   1.000
_cell.length_c   1.000
_cell.angle_alpha   90.00
_cell.angle_beta   90.00
_cell.angle_gamma   90.00
#
_symmetry.space_group_name_H-M   'P 1'
#
loop_
_entity.id
_entity.type
_entity.pdbx_description
1 polymer ?
#
loop_
_entity_poly.entity_id
_entity_poly.type
_entity_poly.pdbx_seq_one_letter_code
_entity_poly.pdbx_strand_id
1 'polypeptide(L)'
;MNHQHFFLLLFTTIPIIAKDIAIPAVTIVPVANLATEPLSKRFPRETFPYEKLPTTYKSKGGIDECPRLHQLIFNERVNIIKKQGNDVMVEVPYLFFQTSPKGQKINHYWSDARYFMPLKSANRYQHWVPAPIDFNQPESVSQSNICTLTRPFYYCPTDKSYSAGTRFIVSDQDGSALIFDPVEKKVHHATIPATYCVQNSQLTTPEQRQHFFVQLLKQWVHNPHGKIPYVWGGCSHNFQYPTLNYIVKAHTYKDKLYFNYCLQGNYPTCDSGFDCTGLILRAAQIAQIPYFFKNTTTVGFNLKQLQSNEKIENGDLILFSGHIILISDVDKNLVIEARSKYDDYGYIHEIPLCQVFRGIETYADLRKAYETQEKLERLDAHDKIISHVPIRIMKLNSVWR
;
A
#
# COMPACT_ATOMS: atom_id res chain seq x y z
N MET A 1 47.02 -58.92 -28.40
CA MET A 1 45.67 -58.36 -28.24
C MET A 1 45.73 -57.30 -27.15
N ASN A 2 45.81 -56.03 -27.55
CA ASN A 2 45.92 -54.88 -26.63
C ASN A 2 44.53 -54.28 -26.41
N HIS A 3 44.01 -54.37 -25.19
CA HIS A 3 42.80 -53.67 -24.78
C HIS A 3 43.17 -52.25 -24.33
N GLN A 4 42.92 -51.25 -25.19
CA GLN A 4 42.91 -49.84 -24.78
C GLN A 4 41.61 -49.54 -24.06
N HIS A 5 41.68 -49.23 -22.76
CA HIS A 5 40.56 -48.71 -21.99
C HIS A 5 40.41 -47.21 -22.25
N PHE A 6 39.32 -46.85 -22.94
CA PHE A 6 38.91 -45.48 -23.19
C PHE A 6 38.15 -44.96 -21.96
N PHE A 7 38.80 -44.19 -21.10
CA PHE A 7 38.14 -43.49 -19.98
C PHE A 7 37.38 -42.29 -20.54
N LEU A 8 36.07 -42.44 -20.73
CA LEU A 8 35.18 -41.33 -21.08
C LEU A 8 34.94 -40.47 -19.82
N LEU A 9 35.72 -39.41 -19.66
CA LEU A 9 35.49 -38.36 -18.66
C LEU A 9 34.21 -37.60 -19.03
N LEU A 10 33.07 -38.06 -18.51
CA LEU A 10 31.83 -37.29 -18.46
C LEU A 10 32.04 -36.08 -17.54
N PHE A 11 32.45 -34.95 -18.14
CA PHE A 11 32.32 -33.65 -17.50
C PHE A 11 30.83 -33.36 -17.33
N THR A 12 30.29 -33.75 -16.17
CA THR A 12 29.02 -33.21 -15.70
C THR A 12 29.27 -31.74 -15.42
N THR A 13 28.89 -30.88 -16.36
CA THR A 13 28.81 -29.45 -16.15
C THR A 13 27.74 -29.22 -15.11
N ILE A 14 28.13 -29.20 -13.83
CA ILE A 14 27.25 -28.72 -12.76
C ILE A 14 26.91 -27.29 -13.16
N PRO A 15 25.64 -26.97 -13.48
CA PRO A 15 25.27 -25.61 -13.76
C PRO A 15 25.56 -24.83 -12.48
N ILE A 16 26.57 -23.97 -12.54
CA ILE A 16 26.77 -22.95 -11.51
C ILE A 16 25.54 -22.05 -11.65
N ILE A 17 24.53 -22.32 -10.83
CA ILE A 17 23.40 -21.42 -10.64
C ILE A 17 24.02 -20.20 -9.97
N ALA A 18 24.46 -19.24 -10.79
CA ALA A 18 24.85 -17.93 -10.32
C ALA A 18 23.64 -17.40 -9.57
N LYS A 19 23.76 -17.33 -8.24
CA LYS A 19 22.73 -16.72 -7.42
C LYS A 19 22.71 -15.25 -7.84
N ASP A 20 21.66 -14.87 -8.58
CA ASP A 20 21.50 -13.50 -9.04
C ASP A 20 21.69 -12.57 -7.83
N ILE A 21 22.76 -11.78 -7.89
CA ILE A 21 23.08 -10.85 -6.81
C ILE A 21 21.98 -9.81 -6.79
N ALA A 22 21.26 -9.72 -5.67
CA ALA A 22 20.24 -8.71 -5.48
C ALA A 22 20.84 -7.31 -5.68
N ILE A 23 20.21 -6.48 -6.51
CA ILE A 23 20.68 -5.13 -6.85
C ILE A 23 19.84 -4.11 -6.08
N PRO A 24 20.40 -3.40 -5.08
CA PRO A 24 19.69 -2.35 -4.39
C PRO A 24 19.28 -1.23 -5.36
N ALA A 25 18.04 -0.78 -5.27
CA ALA A 25 17.47 0.25 -6.14
C ALA A 25 16.51 1.16 -5.35
N VAL A 26 16.12 2.27 -5.98
CA VAL A 26 15.13 3.23 -5.44
C VAL A 26 14.06 3.53 -6.48
N THR A 27 12.82 3.69 -6.03
CA THR A 27 11.71 4.16 -6.85
C THR A 27 11.88 5.64 -7.20
N ILE A 28 11.91 5.94 -8.50
CA ILE A 28 12.19 7.29 -9.04
C ILE A 28 10.98 8.00 -9.63
N VAL A 29 9.83 7.33 -9.67
CA VAL A 29 8.55 7.89 -10.10
C VAL A 29 7.67 8.20 -8.88
N PRO A 30 6.72 9.13 -8.96
CA PRO A 30 5.81 9.42 -7.86
C PRO A 30 5.02 8.20 -7.35
N VAL A 31 4.57 7.35 -8.28
CA VAL A 31 3.83 6.11 -8.02
C VAL A 31 4.31 5.03 -8.98
N ALA A 32 4.62 3.84 -8.47
CA ALA A 32 5.02 2.68 -9.24
C ALA A 32 4.12 1.49 -8.90
N ASN A 33 3.38 0.98 -9.89
CA ASN A 33 2.49 -0.16 -9.69
C ASN A 33 3.26 -1.48 -9.59
N LEU A 34 2.84 -2.34 -8.67
CA LEU A 34 3.37 -3.68 -8.44
C LEU A 34 2.33 -4.75 -8.78
N ALA A 35 2.76 -5.87 -9.38
CA ALA A 35 1.91 -6.96 -9.84
C ALA A 35 2.39 -8.35 -9.35
N THR A 36 1.51 -9.35 -9.44
CA THR A 36 1.80 -10.77 -9.10
C THR A 36 2.79 -11.44 -10.06
N GLU A 37 2.77 -11.04 -11.33
CA GLU A 37 3.52 -11.66 -12.41
C GLU A 37 3.97 -10.59 -13.42
N PRO A 38 5.01 -10.86 -14.23
CA PRO A 38 5.44 -9.91 -15.27
C PRO A 38 4.28 -9.62 -16.23
N LEU A 39 4.04 -8.36 -16.56
CA LEU A 39 2.98 -8.01 -17.52
C LEU A 39 3.32 -8.52 -18.92
N SER A 40 4.60 -8.65 -19.26
CA SER A 40 5.03 -9.34 -20.48
C SER A 40 4.59 -10.81 -20.54
N LYS A 41 4.47 -11.51 -19.41
CA LYS A 41 3.96 -12.89 -19.37
C LYS A 41 2.44 -12.92 -19.51
N ARG A 42 1.75 -12.00 -18.82
CA ARG A 42 0.29 -11.89 -18.83
C ARG A 42 -0.25 -11.40 -20.18
N PHE A 43 0.53 -10.58 -20.88
CA PHE A 43 0.22 -9.97 -22.17
C PHE A 43 1.34 -10.23 -23.20
N PRO A 44 1.60 -11.49 -23.60
CA PRO A 44 2.81 -11.87 -24.34
C PRO A 44 2.92 -11.30 -25.76
N ARG A 45 1.82 -10.78 -26.30
CA ARG A 45 1.76 -10.25 -27.68
C ARG A 45 1.94 -8.74 -27.76
N GLU A 46 2.05 -8.02 -26.63
CA GLU A 46 2.13 -6.54 -26.60
C GLU A 46 2.81 -6.01 -25.33
N THR A 47 3.28 -4.76 -25.36
CA THR A 47 3.75 -4.08 -24.15
C THR A 47 2.56 -3.43 -23.44
N PHE A 48 2.06 -4.04 -22.36
CA PHE A 48 1.02 -3.46 -21.52
C PHE A 48 1.64 -2.53 -20.47
N PRO A 49 1.31 -1.23 -20.46
CA PRO A 49 1.87 -0.28 -19.50
C PRO A 49 1.27 -0.50 -18.10
N TYR A 50 2.13 -0.50 -17.08
CA TYR A 50 1.72 -0.67 -15.67
C TYR A 50 0.76 0.43 -15.19
N GLU A 51 0.83 1.63 -15.79
CA GLU A 51 -0.05 2.76 -15.50
C GLU A 51 -1.51 2.49 -15.88
N LYS A 52 -1.75 1.57 -16.82
CA LYS A 52 -3.11 1.20 -17.28
C LYS A 52 -3.68 -0.02 -16.57
N LEU A 53 -3.02 -0.50 -15.51
CA LEU A 53 -3.57 -1.59 -14.71
C LEU A 53 -4.96 -1.21 -14.17
N PRO A 54 -5.91 -2.16 -14.11
CA PRO A 54 -7.25 -1.91 -13.60
C PRO A 54 -7.23 -1.32 -12.20
N THR A 55 -8.12 -0.36 -11.95
CA THR A 55 -8.30 0.22 -10.60
C THR A 55 -9.34 -0.54 -9.78
N THR A 56 -10.10 -1.42 -10.43
CA THR A 56 -11.15 -2.25 -9.83
C THR A 56 -11.34 -3.54 -10.64
N TYR A 57 -11.84 -4.61 -10.01
CA TYR A 57 -12.27 -5.85 -10.70
C TYR A 57 -13.71 -5.69 -11.22
N LYS A 58 -14.28 -6.63 -12.00
CA LYS A 58 -15.75 -6.74 -12.24
C LYS A 58 -16.37 -7.66 -11.20
N SER A 59 -17.54 -7.27 -10.69
CA SER A 59 -18.46 -8.06 -9.86
C SER A 59 -18.24 -9.59 -9.87
N LYS A 60 -18.08 -10.20 -8.69
CA LYS A 60 -18.15 -11.66 -8.38
C LYS A 60 -17.28 -12.64 -9.21
N GLY A 61 -16.55 -12.20 -10.24
CA GLY A 61 -15.86 -13.05 -11.23
C GLY A 61 -14.44 -13.52 -10.89
N GLY A 62 -13.87 -13.09 -9.76
CA GLY A 62 -12.61 -13.61 -9.24
C GLY A 62 -11.42 -12.65 -9.28
N ILE A 63 -10.40 -12.98 -8.48
CA ILE A 63 -9.15 -12.21 -8.27
C ILE A 63 -8.32 -12.10 -9.56
N ASP A 64 -8.58 -12.97 -10.54
CA ASP A 64 -7.83 -13.08 -11.78
C ASP A 64 -7.97 -11.88 -12.73
N GLU A 65 -8.80 -10.88 -12.42
CA GLU A 65 -9.02 -9.73 -13.32
C GLU A 65 -8.07 -8.55 -13.06
N CYS A 66 -7.65 -8.33 -11.80
CA CYS A 66 -6.78 -7.19 -11.44
C CYS A 66 -5.37 -7.66 -11.04
N PRO A 67 -4.34 -7.46 -11.89
CA PRO A 67 -2.98 -7.91 -11.58
C PRO A 67 -2.29 -7.06 -10.51
N ARG A 68 -2.82 -5.85 -10.24
CA ARG A 68 -2.23 -4.91 -9.29
C ARG A 68 -2.32 -5.47 -7.88
N LEU A 69 -1.19 -5.51 -7.19
CA LEU A 69 -1.11 -5.91 -5.79
C LEU A 69 -0.80 -4.76 -4.87
N HIS A 70 0.08 -3.85 -5.27
CA HIS A 70 0.57 -2.77 -4.42
C HIS A 70 1.02 -1.57 -5.27
N GLN A 71 1.32 -0.46 -4.59
CA GLN A 71 1.93 0.72 -5.19
C GLN A 71 3.10 1.20 -4.35
N LEU A 72 4.27 1.26 -4.96
CA LEU A 72 5.40 1.98 -4.39
C LEU A 72 5.27 3.48 -4.67
N ILE A 73 5.95 4.28 -3.86
CA ILE A 73 6.05 5.73 -4.04
C ILE A 73 7.51 6.16 -4.14
N PHE A 74 7.72 7.40 -4.58
CA PHE A 74 9.05 7.99 -4.69
C PHE A 74 9.89 7.79 -3.42
N ASN A 75 11.20 7.57 -3.60
CA ASN A 75 12.19 7.29 -2.55
C ASN A 75 12.07 5.95 -1.80
N GLU A 76 11.10 5.09 -2.15
CA GLU A 76 11.08 3.75 -1.57
C GLU A 76 12.21 2.89 -2.15
N ARG A 77 13.02 2.31 -1.25
CA ARG A 77 14.13 1.43 -1.61
C ARG A 77 13.65 -0.01 -1.71
N VAL A 78 14.18 -0.72 -2.71
CA VAL A 78 13.88 -2.12 -3.01
C VAL A 78 15.15 -2.86 -3.41
N ASN A 79 15.10 -4.19 -3.46
CA ASN A 79 16.13 -4.99 -4.12
C ASN A 79 15.59 -5.57 -5.43
N ILE A 80 16.22 -5.27 -6.56
CA ILE A 80 15.93 -5.97 -7.82
C ILE A 80 16.56 -7.36 -7.74
N ILE A 81 15.73 -8.40 -7.74
CA ILE A 81 16.16 -9.79 -7.55
C ILE A 81 16.05 -10.63 -8.84
N LYS A 82 15.32 -10.13 -9.85
CA LYS A 82 15.21 -10.78 -11.16
C LYS A 82 14.83 -9.77 -12.23
N LYS A 83 15.23 -10.00 -13.47
CA LYS A 83 14.81 -9.22 -14.65
C LYS A 83 14.24 -10.15 -15.73
N GLN A 84 13.16 -9.72 -16.37
CA GLN A 84 12.55 -10.40 -17.51
C GLN A 84 12.05 -9.36 -18.52
N GLY A 85 12.82 -9.14 -19.59
CA GLY A 85 12.53 -8.08 -20.55
C GLY A 85 12.54 -6.70 -19.90
N ASN A 86 11.42 -5.98 -20.00
CA ASN A 86 11.20 -4.67 -19.36
C ASN A 86 10.64 -4.79 -17.93
N ASP A 87 10.29 -6.00 -17.48
CA ASP A 87 9.82 -6.24 -16.13
C ASP A 87 11.01 -6.59 -15.20
N VAL A 88 10.93 -6.14 -13.96
CA VAL A 88 11.81 -6.54 -12.87
C VAL A 88 10.98 -7.10 -11.72
N MET A 89 11.51 -8.13 -11.07
CA MET A 89 11.00 -8.58 -9.78
C MET A 89 11.78 -7.84 -8.69
N VAL A 90 11.06 -7.15 -7.82
CA VAL A 90 11.60 -6.37 -6.72
C VAL A 90 11.17 -6.96 -5.40
N GLU A 91 12.10 -7.03 -4.45
CA GLU A 91 11.84 -7.29 -3.04
C GLU A 91 11.57 -5.95 -2.33
N VAL A 92 10.45 -5.87 -1.61
CA VAL A 92 9.99 -4.67 -0.90
C VAL A 92 10.14 -4.89 0.61
N PRO A 93 11.10 -4.21 1.28
CA PRO A 93 11.44 -4.52 2.67
C PRO A 93 10.38 -4.06 3.69
N TYR A 94 9.50 -3.13 3.34
CA TYR A 94 8.58 -2.52 4.31
C TYR A 94 7.22 -3.22 4.40
N LEU A 95 6.97 -4.29 3.64
CA LEU A 95 5.71 -5.00 3.68
C LEU A 95 5.89 -6.48 3.34
N PHE A 96 4.90 -7.28 3.74
CA PHE A 96 4.80 -8.66 3.31
C PHE A 96 3.34 -9.13 3.30
N PHE A 97 3.10 -10.25 2.64
CA PHE A 97 1.88 -11.02 2.81
C PHE A 97 2.18 -12.48 3.15
N GLN A 98 1.18 -13.14 3.75
CA GLN A 98 1.16 -14.56 4.06
C GLN A 98 -0.13 -15.18 3.54
N THR A 99 -0.05 -16.44 3.13
CA THR A 99 -1.20 -17.26 2.71
C THR A 99 -1.64 -18.25 3.79
N SER A 100 -0.80 -18.48 4.81
CA SER A 100 -1.10 -19.30 5.97
C SER A 100 -0.43 -18.75 7.25
N PRO A 101 -0.90 -19.08 8.47
CA PRO A 101 -0.36 -18.53 9.71
C PRO A 101 1.13 -18.81 9.92
N LYS A 102 1.59 -20.00 9.49
CA LYS A 102 2.98 -20.45 9.55
C LYS A 102 3.70 -20.31 8.19
N GLY A 103 3.07 -19.62 7.24
CA GLY A 103 3.58 -19.48 5.89
C GLY A 103 4.76 -18.50 5.83
N GLN A 104 5.60 -18.68 4.81
CA GLN A 104 6.68 -17.75 4.51
C GLN A 104 6.10 -16.35 4.25
N LYS A 105 6.78 -15.33 4.77
CA LYS A 105 6.52 -13.93 4.42
C LYS A 105 6.93 -13.70 2.98
N ILE A 106 5.99 -13.28 2.14
CA ILE A 106 6.23 -12.98 0.73
C ILE A 106 6.24 -11.46 0.56
N ASN A 107 7.33 -10.94 -0.01
CA ASN A 107 7.58 -9.50 -0.16
C ASN A 107 8.12 -9.15 -1.56
N HIS A 108 7.99 -10.03 -2.54
CA HIS A 108 8.45 -9.80 -3.90
C HIS A 108 7.31 -9.57 -4.88
N TYR A 109 7.52 -8.68 -5.84
CA TYR A 109 6.52 -8.23 -6.79
C TYR A 109 7.16 -7.91 -8.15
N TRP A 110 6.36 -7.96 -9.22
CA TRP A 110 6.79 -7.54 -10.55
C TRP A 110 6.41 -6.09 -10.83
N SER A 111 7.27 -5.37 -11.54
CA SER A 111 7.06 -3.97 -11.90
C SER A 111 7.88 -3.59 -13.13
N ASP A 112 7.60 -2.40 -13.71
CA ASP A 112 8.35 -1.86 -14.83
C ASP A 112 9.76 -1.44 -14.39
N ALA A 113 10.79 -1.90 -15.09
CA ALA A 113 12.18 -1.56 -14.80
C ALA A 113 12.44 -0.05 -14.80
N ARG A 114 11.68 0.73 -15.59
CA ARG A 114 11.83 2.20 -15.70
C ARG A 114 11.47 2.94 -14.42
N TYR A 115 10.73 2.31 -13.50
CA TYR A 115 10.39 2.92 -12.22
C TYR A 115 11.54 2.94 -11.21
N PHE A 116 12.63 2.22 -11.49
CA PHE A 116 13.72 2.01 -10.54
C PHE A 116 15.05 2.51 -11.08
N MET A 117 15.84 3.09 -10.18
CA MET A 117 17.23 3.41 -10.42
C MET A 117 18.11 2.59 -9.46
N PRO A 118 19.07 1.79 -9.94
CA PRO A 118 20.03 1.11 -9.08
C PRO A 118 20.80 2.11 -8.21
N LEU A 119 20.93 1.82 -6.90
CA LEU A 119 21.63 2.72 -5.97
C LEU A 119 23.11 2.89 -6.31
N LYS A 120 23.74 1.87 -6.93
CA LYS A 120 25.11 1.99 -7.46
C LYS A 120 25.24 3.08 -8.53
N SER A 121 24.22 3.28 -9.35
CA SER A 121 24.18 4.38 -10.33
C SER A 121 24.01 5.74 -9.66
N ALA A 122 23.51 5.74 -8.43
CA ALA A 122 23.32 6.90 -7.58
C ALA A 122 24.43 7.07 -6.53
N ASN A 123 25.62 6.47 -6.70
CA ASN A 123 26.63 6.33 -5.62
C ASN A 123 26.92 7.65 -4.87
N ARG A 124 27.07 8.77 -5.58
CA ARG A 124 27.28 10.09 -4.96
C ARG A 124 26.03 10.71 -4.31
N TYR A 125 24.86 10.15 -4.55
CA TYR A 125 23.55 10.62 -4.09
C TYR A 125 22.85 9.70 -3.10
N GLN A 126 23.38 8.50 -2.83
CA GLN A 126 22.71 7.49 -2.02
C GLN A 126 22.40 7.97 -0.59
N HIS A 127 23.20 8.87 -0.04
CA HIS A 127 23.02 9.44 1.29
C HIS A 127 21.84 10.44 1.37
N TRP A 128 21.33 10.91 0.23
CA TRP A 128 20.14 11.78 0.16
C TRP A 128 18.83 11.01 -0.03
N VAL A 129 18.90 9.70 -0.27
CA VAL A 129 17.72 8.84 -0.31
C VAL A 129 17.50 8.29 1.10
N PRO A 130 16.29 8.38 1.68
CA PRO A 130 15.94 7.73 2.94
C PRO A 130 16.36 6.27 3.01
N ALA A 131 16.86 5.82 4.16
CA ALA A 131 17.04 4.39 4.40
C ALA A 131 15.67 3.67 4.37
N PRO A 132 15.61 2.38 3.97
CA PRO A 132 14.33 1.68 3.85
C PRO A 132 13.65 1.55 5.21
N ILE A 133 12.32 1.49 5.20
CA ILE A 133 11.58 0.82 6.28
C ILE A 133 11.73 -0.69 6.02
N ASP A 134 11.99 -1.46 7.07
CA ASP A 134 12.23 -2.90 6.98
C ASP A 134 11.42 -3.62 8.07
N PHE A 135 10.59 -4.60 7.69
CA PHE A 135 9.81 -5.38 8.64
C PHE A 135 10.66 -6.29 9.54
N ASN A 136 11.94 -6.51 9.20
CA ASN A 136 12.91 -7.21 10.04
C ASN A 136 13.63 -6.27 11.01
N GLN A 137 13.50 -4.95 10.83
CA GLN A 137 14.04 -3.90 11.69
C GLN A 137 12.94 -2.88 11.98
N PRO A 138 11.92 -3.21 12.81
CA PRO A 138 10.74 -2.36 13.01
C PRO A 138 11.05 -0.91 13.41
N GLU A 139 12.17 -0.68 14.10
CA GLU A 139 12.69 0.63 14.49
C GLU A 139 13.05 1.53 13.30
N SER A 140 13.30 0.95 12.12
CA SER A 140 13.61 1.69 10.87
C SER A 140 12.50 2.66 10.45
N VAL A 141 11.27 2.47 10.95
CA VAL A 141 10.15 3.39 10.73
C VAL A 141 10.40 4.77 11.37
N SER A 142 11.21 4.84 12.43
CA SER A 142 11.41 6.02 13.29
C SER A 142 12.80 6.66 13.13
N GLN A 143 13.11 7.15 11.93
CA GLN A 143 14.38 7.86 11.66
C GLN A 143 14.21 9.36 11.86
N SER A 144 15.01 9.97 12.74
CA SER A 144 14.84 11.36 13.20
C SER A 144 15.09 12.43 12.14
N ASN A 145 16.01 12.17 11.19
CA ASN A 145 16.37 13.08 10.10
C ASN A 145 15.45 12.96 8.88
N ILE A 146 14.23 12.45 9.06
CA ILE A 146 13.25 12.26 7.99
C ILE A 146 11.99 13.06 8.27
N CYS A 147 11.51 13.74 7.24
CA CYS A 147 10.14 14.21 7.17
C CYS A 147 9.34 13.32 6.21
N THR A 148 8.09 13.05 6.58
CA THR A 148 7.17 12.21 5.79
C THR A 148 5.97 13.04 5.38
N LEU A 149 5.60 13.01 4.10
CA LEU A 149 4.42 13.72 3.62
C LEU A 149 3.13 13.15 4.24
N THR A 150 2.27 14.02 4.75
CA THR A 150 0.93 13.66 5.25
C THR A 150 -0.15 13.84 4.18
N ARG A 151 0.16 14.56 3.09
CA ARG A 151 -0.71 14.80 1.93
C ARG A 151 0.14 14.96 0.67
N PRO A 152 -0.44 14.91 -0.55
CA PRO A 152 0.34 15.10 -1.77
C PRO A 152 1.03 16.47 -1.81
N PHE A 153 2.23 16.53 -2.38
CA PHE A 153 3.01 17.75 -2.50
C PHE A 153 3.55 17.91 -3.92
N TYR A 154 3.08 18.93 -4.63
CA TYR A 154 3.63 19.31 -5.93
C TYR A 154 4.88 20.17 -5.74
N TYR A 155 5.95 19.78 -6.43
CA TYR A 155 7.21 20.51 -6.43
C TYR A 155 7.57 20.95 -7.84
N CYS A 156 7.48 22.25 -8.09
CA CYS A 156 7.69 22.84 -9.41
C CYS A 156 9.07 22.52 -10.03
N PRO A 157 10.20 22.58 -9.30
CA PRO A 157 11.51 22.32 -9.92
C PRO A 157 11.69 20.91 -10.50
N THR A 158 10.94 19.91 -10.04
CA THR A 158 10.97 18.55 -10.61
C THR A 158 9.73 18.22 -11.43
N ASP A 159 8.79 19.16 -11.53
CA ASP A 159 7.45 19.03 -12.12
C ASP A 159 6.73 17.73 -11.72
N LYS A 160 6.78 17.40 -10.42
CA LYS A 160 6.22 16.15 -9.87
C LYS A 160 5.31 16.43 -8.69
N SER A 161 4.19 15.70 -8.63
CA SER A 161 3.35 15.59 -7.43
C SER A 161 3.75 14.33 -6.66
N TYR A 162 4.39 14.50 -5.51
CA TYR A 162 4.78 13.42 -4.62
C TYR A 162 3.59 12.95 -3.78
N SER A 163 3.47 11.63 -3.61
CA SER A 163 2.38 11.02 -2.87
C SER A 163 2.53 11.22 -1.35
N ALA A 164 1.43 11.23 -0.60
CA ALA A 164 1.53 11.12 0.85
C ALA A 164 2.26 9.83 1.25
N GLY A 165 3.08 9.91 2.29
CA GLY A 165 4.01 8.88 2.71
C GLY A 165 5.38 8.96 2.08
N THR A 166 5.59 9.80 1.06
CA THR A 166 6.95 10.00 0.53
C THR A 166 7.82 10.56 1.65
N ARG A 167 8.97 9.90 1.85
CA ARG A 167 9.98 10.25 2.86
C ARG A 167 11.08 11.06 2.19
N PHE A 168 11.55 12.08 2.89
CA PHE A 168 12.70 12.87 2.48
C PHE A 168 13.68 13.00 3.64
N ILE A 169 14.98 12.97 3.34
CA ILE A 169 16.01 13.37 4.29
C ILE A 169 15.87 14.88 4.52
N VAL A 170 15.93 15.30 5.77
CA VAL A 170 15.96 16.72 6.17
C VAL A 170 17.43 17.16 6.26
N SER A 171 17.75 18.28 5.63
CA SER A 171 19.08 18.90 5.67
C SER A 171 19.36 19.51 7.03
N ASP A 172 20.51 19.17 7.62
CA ASP A 172 20.96 19.75 8.90
C ASP A 172 21.32 21.24 8.79
N GLN A 173 21.57 21.73 7.57
CA GLN A 173 22.03 23.11 7.34
C GLN A 173 20.88 24.13 7.38
N ASP A 174 19.74 23.79 6.77
CA ASP A 174 18.64 24.71 6.50
C ASP A 174 17.25 24.12 6.82
N GLY A 175 17.19 22.86 7.26
CA GLY A 175 15.93 22.17 7.56
C GLY A 175 15.10 21.83 6.32
N SER A 176 15.63 22.01 5.12
CA SER A 176 14.92 21.69 3.87
C SER A 176 14.85 20.18 3.62
N ALA A 177 13.82 19.75 2.89
CA ALA A 177 13.72 18.38 2.40
C ALA A 177 14.61 18.21 1.16
N LEU A 178 15.45 17.17 1.17
CA LEU A 178 16.35 16.86 0.06
C LEU A 178 15.64 15.97 -0.95
N ILE A 179 15.50 16.48 -2.17
CA ILE A 179 14.86 15.78 -3.29
C ILE A 179 15.90 15.53 -4.37
N PHE A 180 16.28 14.27 -4.58
CA PHE A 180 17.18 13.90 -5.67
C PHE A 180 16.39 13.71 -6.97
N ASP A 181 16.67 14.52 -7.98
CA ASP A 181 16.18 14.30 -9.34
C ASP A 181 17.15 13.39 -10.11
N PRO A 182 16.72 12.17 -10.49
CA PRO A 182 17.58 11.21 -11.19
C PRO A 182 17.78 11.54 -12.68
N VAL A 183 16.92 12.36 -13.28
CA VAL A 183 17.03 12.79 -14.68
C VAL A 183 18.10 13.86 -14.79
N GLU A 184 18.00 14.90 -13.96
CA GLU A 184 18.99 16.00 -13.94
C GLU A 184 20.27 15.62 -13.18
N LYS A 185 20.22 14.56 -12.38
CA LYS A 185 21.26 14.18 -11.42
C LYS A 185 21.57 15.36 -10.48
N LYS A 186 20.52 15.99 -9.96
CA LYS A 186 20.62 17.18 -9.11
C LYS A 186 19.85 16.95 -7.80
N VAL A 187 20.33 17.56 -6.73
CA VAL A 187 19.58 17.63 -5.47
C VAL A 187 18.93 18.99 -5.37
N HIS A 188 17.66 18.98 -5.02
CA HIS A 188 16.88 20.18 -4.75
C HIS A 188 16.62 20.27 -3.24
N HIS A 189 16.77 21.46 -2.71
CA HIS A 189 16.40 21.81 -1.34
C HIS A 189 14.97 22.36 -1.38
N ALA A 190 14.01 21.56 -0.93
CA ALA A 190 12.60 21.91 -0.97
C ALA A 190 12.12 22.36 0.42
N THR A 191 11.54 23.55 0.50
CA THR A 191 10.78 23.97 1.69
C THR A 191 9.39 23.36 1.62
N ILE A 192 9.17 22.27 2.35
CA ILE A 192 7.85 21.64 2.49
C ILE A 192 7.11 22.32 3.65
N PRO A 193 5.90 22.88 3.44
CA PRO A 193 5.14 23.46 4.54
C PRO A 193 4.89 22.44 5.65
N ALA A 194 5.01 22.84 6.92
CA ALA A 194 4.79 21.94 8.06
C ALA A 194 3.39 21.30 8.08
N THR A 195 2.40 21.90 7.42
CA THR A 195 1.07 21.31 7.27
C THR A 195 1.04 20.13 6.29
N TYR A 196 2.05 19.96 5.44
CA TYR A 196 2.16 18.91 4.43
C TYR A 196 3.00 17.72 4.85
N CYS A 197 3.73 17.81 5.97
CA CYS A 197 4.59 16.74 6.44
C CYS A 197 4.57 16.62 7.96
N VAL A 198 5.01 15.46 8.45
CA VAL A 198 5.33 15.23 9.85
C VAL A 198 6.83 15.00 9.96
N GLN A 199 7.48 15.64 10.92
CA GLN A 199 8.86 15.31 11.27
C GLN A 199 8.86 14.10 12.18
N ASN A 200 9.69 13.12 11.87
CA ASN A 200 9.61 11.85 12.58
C ASN A 200 9.92 11.98 14.09
N SER A 201 10.77 12.95 14.46
CA SER A 201 11.08 13.30 15.85
C SER A 201 9.86 13.75 16.68
N GLN A 202 8.74 14.11 16.07
CA GLN A 202 7.55 14.61 16.76
C GLN A 202 6.68 13.50 17.38
N LEU A 203 6.80 12.24 16.93
CA LEU A 203 5.97 11.12 17.39
C LEU A 203 6.79 10.15 18.25
N THR A 204 6.85 10.45 19.55
CA THR A 204 7.78 9.80 20.47
C THR A 204 7.20 8.56 21.17
N THR A 205 5.89 8.49 21.38
CA THR A 205 5.25 7.35 22.08
C THR A 205 4.27 6.58 21.19
N PRO A 206 4.02 5.29 21.47
CA PRO A 206 2.99 4.51 20.79
C PRO A 206 1.60 5.18 20.78
N GLU A 207 1.21 5.82 21.87
CA GLU A 207 -0.09 6.49 22.01
C GLU A 207 -0.18 7.73 21.13
N GLN A 208 0.88 8.55 21.07
CA GLN A 208 0.97 9.70 20.17
C GLN A 208 0.86 9.24 18.71
N ARG A 209 1.54 8.15 18.35
CA ARG A 209 1.53 7.56 17.01
C ARG A 209 0.14 7.05 16.64
N GLN A 210 -0.53 6.33 17.53
CA GLN A 210 -1.90 5.84 17.32
C GLN A 210 -2.90 6.99 17.21
N HIS A 211 -2.78 8.02 18.06
CA HIS A 211 -3.62 9.21 17.96
C HIS A 211 -3.42 9.91 16.61
N PHE A 212 -2.17 10.16 16.22
CA PHE A 212 -1.83 10.80 14.95
C PHE A 212 -2.30 9.97 13.75
N PHE A 213 -2.19 8.63 13.81
CA PHE A 213 -2.71 7.71 12.80
C PHE A 213 -4.21 7.90 12.55
N VAL A 214 -5.02 7.95 13.61
CA VAL A 214 -6.47 8.19 13.49
C VAL A 214 -6.75 9.60 12.96
N GLN A 215 -6.04 10.61 13.45
CA GLN A 215 -6.19 11.99 12.97
C GLN A 215 -5.84 12.15 11.49
N LEU A 216 -4.77 11.50 11.03
CA LEU A 216 -4.36 11.53 9.63
C LEU A 216 -5.45 10.96 8.72
N LEU A 217 -6.03 9.81 9.09
CA LEU A 217 -7.12 9.21 8.33
C LEU A 217 -8.37 10.10 8.34
N LYS A 218 -8.71 10.72 9.47
CA LYS A 218 -9.77 11.74 9.56
C LYS A 218 -9.51 12.94 8.63
N GLN A 219 -8.26 13.42 8.55
CA GLN A 219 -7.90 14.51 7.63
C GLN A 219 -8.06 14.12 6.15
N TRP A 220 -7.79 12.86 5.81
CA TRP A 220 -7.93 12.37 4.44
C TRP A 220 -9.40 12.23 4.02
N VAL A 221 -10.27 11.72 4.89
CA VAL A 221 -11.71 11.52 4.58
C VAL A 221 -12.52 12.84 4.60
N HIS A 222 -12.13 13.78 5.46
CA HIS A 222 -12.78 15.10 5.64
C HIS A 222 -12.09 16.22 4.87
N ASN A 223 -11.27 15.89 3.88
CA ASN A 223 -10.58 16.90 3.08
C ASN A 223 -11.60 17.73 2.27
N PRO A 224 -11.61 19.06 2.38
CA PRO A 224 -12.56 19.90 1.66
C PRO A 224 -12.27 20.02 0.15
N HIS A 225 -11.07 19.65 -0.29
CA HIS A 225 -10.63 19.80 -1.68
C HIS A 225 -10.87 18.57 -2.55
N GLY A 226 -11.39 17.48 -1.96
CA GLY A 226 -11.77 16.30 -2.70
C GLY A 226 -11.71 15.03 -1.89
N LYS A 227 -12.00 13.92 -2.56
CA LYS A 227 -11.97 12.58 -1.97
C LYS A 227 -10.81 11.77 -2.53
N ILE A 228 -10.37 10.78 -1.76
CA ILE A 228 -9.37 9.80 -2.20
C ILE A 228 -10.10 8.53 -2.65
N PRO A 229 -9.90 8.08 -3.89
CA PRO A 229 -10.64 6.97 -4.46
C PRO A 229 -10.15 5.62 -3.94
N TYR A 230 -11.06 4.64 -4.03
CA TYR A 230 -10.71 3.25 -3.88
C TYR A 230 -9.97 2.78 -5.12
N VAL A 231 -8.85 2.10 -4.91
CA VAL A 231 -8.06 1.49 -5.96
C VAL A 231 -7.59 0.13 -5.49
N TRP A 232 -7.96 -0.93 -6.21
CA TRP A 232 -7.53 -2.30 -5.89
C TRP A 232 -6.01 -2.41 -5.94
N GLY A 233 -5.38 -2.94 -4.88
CA GLY A 233 -3.91 -2.95 -4.77
C GLY A 233 -3.32 -1.55 -4.57
N GLY A 234 -4.13 -0.54 -4.31
CA GLY A 234 -3.71 0.85 -4.13
C GLY A 234 -3.08 1.09 -2.76
N CYS A 235 -1.97 1.83 -2.72
CA CYS A 235 -1.29 2.21 -1.49
C CYS A 235 -0.61 3.59 -1.59
N SER A 236 -1.16 4.45 -2.45
CA SER A 236 -0.63 5.78 -2.74
C SER A 236 -1.77 6.74 -3.04
N HIS A 237 -1.59 8.02 -2.80
CA HIS A 237 -2.42 9.05 -3.40
C HIS A 237 -1.58 10.28 -3.71
N ASN A 238 -1.62 10.74 -4.96
CA ASN A 238 -0.89 11.89 -5.48
C ASN A 238 -1.82 13.05 -5.87
N PHE A 239 -3.13 12.78 -5.94
CA PHE A 239 -4.18 13.74 -6.24
C PHE A 239 -5.41 13.47 -5.39
N GLN A 240 -6.21 14.51 -5.22
CA GLN A 240 -7.56 14.43 -4.66
C GLN A 240 -8.54 14.92 -5.72
N TYR A 241 -9.73 14.36 -5.70
CA TYR A 241 -10.71 14.64 -6.74
C TYR A 241 -11.87 15.46 -6.17
N PRO A 242 -12.09 16.71 -6.65
CA PRO A 242 -13.07 17.64 -6.07
C PRO A 242 -14.48 17.08 -6.04
N THR A 243 -14.84 16.30 -7.06
CA THR A 243 -16.14 15.63 -7.18
C THR A 243 -15.92 14.19 -7.61
N LEU A 244 -16.60 13.25 -6.94
CA LEU A 244 -16.59 11.85 -7.34
C LEU A 244 -17.74 11.51 -8.29
N ASN A 245 -17.88 12.30 -9.35
CA ASN A 245 -18.67 11.88 -10.52
C ASN A 245 -17.86 10.86 -11.32
N TYR A 246 -17.42 9.78 -10.66
CA TYR A 246 -16.73 8.70 -11.32
C TYR A 246 -17.72 7.96 -12.20
N ILE A 247 -17.33 7.70 -13.43
CA ILE A 247 -17.95 6.70 -14.26
C ILE A 247 -17.05 5.47 -14.27
N VAL A 248 -17.66 4.29 -14.12
CA VAL A 248 -16.94 3.06 -14.36
C VAL A 248 -16.84 2.93 -15.87
N LYS A 249 -15.63 3.12 -16.41
CA LYS A 249 -15.40 2.87 -17.83
C LYS A 249 -14.93 1.44 -17.99
N ALA A 250 -15.68 0.70 -18.79
CA ALA A 250 -15.22 -0.57 -19.29
C ALA A 250 -14.27 -0.30 -20.45
N HIS A 251 -13.09 -0.90 -20.39
CA HIS A 251 -12.09 -0.86 -21.44
C HIS A 251 -11.83 -2.29 -21.89
N THR A 252 -12.17 -2.59 -23.14
CA THR A 252 -11.79 -3.87 -23.72
C THR A 252 -10.35 -3.78 -24.17
N TYR A 253 -9.52 -4.71 -23.68
CA TYR A 253 -8.18 -4.90 -24.19
C TYR A 253 -8.00 -6.37 -24.54
N LYS A 254 -7.93 -6.65 -25.86
CA LYS A 254 -7.83 -7.99 -26.45
C LYS A 254 -8.82 -9.00 -25.86
N ASP A 255 -10.10 -8.69 -26.00
CA ASP A 255 -11.23 -9.53 -25.58
C ASP A 255 -11.37 -9.74 -24.07
N LYS A 256 -10.49 -9.13 -23.26
CA LYS A 256 -10.66 -9.01 -21.82
C LYS A 256 -11.23 -7.64 -21.48
N LEU A 257 -12.28 -7.65 -20.68
CA LEU A 257 -12.97 -6.44 -20.23
C LEU A 257 -12.35 -5.99 -18.91
N TYR A 258 -11.77 -4.80 -18.91
CA TYR A 258 -11.19 -4.18 -17.72
C TYR A 258 -12.05 -3.00 -17.28
N PHE A 259 -11.99 -2.69 -15.99
CA PHE A 259 -12.79 -1.62 -15.41
C PHE A 259 -11.87 -0.63 -14.72
N ASN A 260 -12.01 0.63 -15.09
CA ASN A 260 -11.30 1.74 -14.47
C ASN A 260 -12.31 2.75 -13.94
N TYR A 261 -11.95 3.37 -12.82
CA TYR A 261 -12.58 4.60 -12.40
C TYR A 261 -12.01 5.73 -13.23
N CYS A 262 -12.87 6.36 -14.01
CA CYS A 262 -12.54 7.59 -14.70
C CYS A 262 -13.43 8.69 -14.13
N LEU A 263 -12.86 9.85 -13.86
CA LEU A 263 -13.68 11.03 -13.64
C LEU A 263 -14.45 11.38 -14.92
N GLN A 264 -15.63 11.97 -14.73
CA GLN A 264 -16.35 12.63 -15.80
C GLN A 264 -15.58 13.89 -16.23
N GLY A 265 -15.41 14.10 -17.55
CA GLY A 265 -14.47 15.09 -18.11
C GLY A 265 -13.13 14.44 -18.50
N ASN A 266 -12.33 15.09 -19.35
CA ASN A 266 -11.06 14.57 -19.88
C ASN A 266 -9.92 14.52 -18.82
N TYR A 267 -10.24 14.08 -17.61
CA TYR A 267 -9.25 13.89 -16.55
C TYR A 267 -8.48 12.58 -16.79
N PRO A 268 -7.19 12.55 -16.43
CA PRO A 268 -6.40 11.32 -16.45
C PRO A 268 -7.05 10.23 -15.60
N THR A 269 -6.79 8.97 -15.96
CA THR A 269 -7.24 7.80 -15.20
C THR A 269 -6.76 7.88 -13.75
N CYS A 270 -7.61 7.44 -12.83
CA CYS A 270 -7.30 7.41 -11.41
C CYS A 270 -6.33 6.27 -11.09
N ASP A 271 -5.05 6.46 -11.36
CA ASP A 271 -4.05 5.41 -11.17
C ASP A 271 -3.65 5.21 -9.71
N SER A 272 -3.73 6.26 -8.87
CA SER A 272 -3.49 6.21 -7.43
C SER A 272 -4.77 6.19 -6.59
N GLY A 273 -4.67 5.60 -5.41
CA GLY A 273 -5.72 5.52 -4.41
C GLY A 273 -5.38 4.44 -3.38
N PHE A 274 -6.36 4.06 -2.57
CA PHE A 274 -6.17 3.06 -1.52
C PHE A 274 -7.08 1.85 -1.70
N ASP A 275 -6.55 0.65 -1.50
CA ASP A 275 -7.36 -0.49 -1.08
C ASP A 275 -7.51 -0.48 0.46
N CYS A 276 -8.30 -1.41 1.00
CA CYS A 276 -8.62 -1.44 2.42
C CYS A 276 -7.39 -1.62 3.32
N THR A 277 -6.41 -2.44 2.93
CA THR A 277 -5.19 -2.66 3.72
C THR A 277 -4.09 -1.66 3.43
N GLY A 278 -3.99 -1.16 2.21
CA GLY A 278 -3.07 -0.11 1.77
C GLY A 278 -3.35 1.22 2.45
N LEU A 279 -4.63 1.54 2.70
CA LEU A 279 -5.03 2.69 3.52
C LEU A 279 -4.39 2.61 4.92
N ILE A 280 -4.59 1.48 5.60
CA ILE A 280 -4.06 1.24 6.96
C ILE A 280 -2.53 1.23 6.95
N LEU A 281 -1.92 0.47 6.02
CA LEU A 281 -0.47 0.35 5.90
C LEU A 281 0.20 1.72 5.71
N ARG A 282 -0.29 2.52 4.75
CA ARG A 282 0.32 3.82 4.44
C ARG A 282 0.16 4.80 5.58
N ALA A 283 -1.04 4.93 6.14
CA ALA A 283 -1.27 5.83 7.28
C ALA A 283 -0.46 5.41 8.51
N ALA A 284 -0.35 4.10 8.79
CA ALA A 284 0.43 3.58 9.90
C ALA A 284 1.92 3.91 9.74
N GLN A 285 2.48 3.76 8.54
CA GLN A 285 3.88 4.12 8.26
C GLN A 285 4.16 5.61 8.41
N ILE A 286 3.25 6.49 7.95
CA ILE A 286 3.36 7.94 8.15
C ILE A 286 3.33 8.27 9.65
N ALA A 287 2.49 7.56 10.40
CA ALA A 287 2.39 7.67 11.85
C ALA A 287 3.50 6.91 12.61
N GLN A 288 4.50 6.36 11.91
CA GLN A 288 5.61 5.61 12.48
C GLN A 288 5.21 4.37 13.31
N ILE A 289 4.09 3.75 12.97
CA ILE A 289 3.65 2.48 13.53
C ILE A 289 4.28 1.34 12.70
N PRO A 290 4.92 0.33 13.32
CA PRO A 290 5.58 -0.79 12.63
C PRO A 290 4.57 -1.81 12.10
N TYR A 291 3.67 -1.34 11.25
CA TYR A 291 2.65 -2.12 10.58
C TYR A 291 3.14 -2.47 9.17
N PHE A 292 3.18 -3.76 8.83
CA PHE A 292 3.79 -4.25 7.59
C PHE A 292 2.90 -5.21 6.77
N PHE A 293 1.60 -5.29 7.11
CA PHE A 293 0.72 -6.35 6.61
C PHE A 293 -0.01 -5.90 5.33
N LYS A 294 0.31 -6.56 4.20
CA LYS A 294 -0.21 -6.12 2.89
C LYS A 294 -1.65 -6.56 2.58
N ASN A 295 -2.11 -7.68 3.15
CA ASN A 295 -3.46 -8.19 2.92
C ASN A 295 -4.16 -8.57 4.23
N THR A 296 -5.49 -8.67 4.19
CA THR A 296 -6.35 -8.90 5.36
C THR A 296 -6.05 -10.24 6.04
N THR A 297 -5.67 -11.26 5.26
CA THR A 297 -5.19 -12.54 5.77
C THR A 297 -3.96 -12.38 6.67
N THR A 298 -2.98 -11.59 6.21
CA THR A 298 -1.74 -11.30 6.96
C THR A 298 -2.04 -10.52 8.24
N VAL A 299 -2.96 -9.54 8.19
CA VAL A 299 -3.44 -8.85 9.38
C VAL A 299 -3.98 -9.84 10.41
N GLY A 300 -4.84 -10.75 9.95
CA GLY A 300 -5.47 -11.76 10.81
C GLY A 300 -4.51 -12.77 11.44
N PHE A 301 -3.29 -12.93 10.90
CA PHE A 301 -2.27 -13.80 11.47
C PHE A 301 -1.31 -13.08 12.41
N ASN A 302 -1.10 -11.78 12.23
CA ASN A 302 -0.03 -11.05 12.93
C ASN A 302 -0.55 -10.11 14.01
N LEU A 303 -1.78 -9.59 13.91
CA LEU A 303 -2.38 -8.80 14.99
C LEU A 303 -3.04 -9.69 16.02
N LYS A 304 -3.01 -9.25 17.28
CA LYS A 304 -3.78 -9.87 18.36
C LYS A 304 -5.24 -9.49 18.25
N GLN A 305 -6.10 -10.47 18.43
CA GLN A 305 -7.53 -10.22 18.57
C GLN A 305 -7.83 -9.63 19.95
N LEU A 306 -8.88 -8.81 20.03
CA LEU A 306 -9.43 -8.26 21.26
C LEU A 306 -9.70 -9.39 22.27
N GLN A 307 -9.12 -9.30 23.46
CA GLN A 307 -9.40 -10.22 24.56
C GLN A 307 -10.64 -9.78 25.36
N SER A 308 -11.25 -10.70 26.10
CA SER A 308 -12.46 -10.43 26.89
C SER A 308 -12.29 -9.35 27.96
N ASN A 309 -11.08 -9.11 28.46
CA ASN A 309 -10.79 -8.06 29.43
C ASN A 309 -10.32 -6.73 28.79
N GLU A 310 -10.15 -6.68 27.48
CA GLU A 310 -9.72 -5.48 26.75
C GLU A 310 -10.93 -4.65 26.30
N LYS A 311 -10.71 -3.36 26.02
CA LYS A 311 -11.71 -2.46 25.44
C LYS A 311 -11.43 -2.22 23.96
N ILE A 312 -12.50 -1.92 23.23
CA ILE A 312 -12.43 -1.36 21.87
C ILE A 312 -11.98 0.09 21.99
N GLU A 313 -10.99 0.49 21.19
CA GLU A 313 -10.37 1.81 21.23
C GLU A 313 -10.22 2.41 19.82
N ASN A 314 -10.12 3.74 19.74
CA ASN A 314 -9.80 4.43 18.50
C ASN A 314 -8.47 3.92 17.93
N GLY A 315 -8.44 3.52 16.66
CA GLY A 315 -7.29 2.92 16.01
C GLY A 315 -7.33 1.40 15.90
N ASP A 316 -8.20 0.71 16.66
CA ASP A 316 -8.44 -0.72 16.46
C ASP A 316 -9.07 -1.01 15.09
N LEU A 317 -8.97 -2.27 14.64
CA LEU A 317 -9.40 -2.67 13.31
C LEU A 317 -10.50 -3.74 13.37
N ILE A 318 -11.58 -3.56 12.62
CA ILE A 318 -12.58 -4.60 12.37
C ILE A 318 -12.14 -5.37 11.13
N LEU A 319 -11.96 -6.68 11.27
CA LEU A 319 -11.43 -7.56 10.24
C LEU A 319 -12.45 -8.65 9.90
N PHE A 320 -12.70 -8.86 8.63
CA PHE A 320 -13.45 -10.00 8.12
C PHE A 320 -12.92 -10.41 6.74
N SER A 321 -13.45 -11.48 6.16
CA SER A 321 -12.91 -12.03 4.91
C SER A 321 -12.92 -10.97 3.80
N GLY A 322 -11.74 -10.69 3.24
CA GLY A 322 -11.56 -9.75 2.13
C GLY A 322 -11.61 -8.26 2.48
N HIS A 323 -11.81 -7.87 3.75
CA HIS A 323 -11.91 -6.45 4.10
C HIS A 323 -11.43 -6.10 5.51
N ILE A 324 -11.05 -4.83 5.70
CA ILE A 324 -10.64 -4.28 6.99
C ILE A 324 -11.17 -2.84 7.14
N ILE A 325 -11.55 -2.48 8.36
CA ILE A 325 -12.17 -1.19 8.72
C ILE A 325 -11.45 -0.64 9.95
N LEU A 326 -11.16 0.66 9.96
CA LEU A 326 -10.63 1.39 11.12
C LEU A 326 -11.78 1.84 12.05
N ILE A 327 -11.61 1.66 13.35
CA ILE A 327 -12.42 2.31 14.38
C ILE A 327 -11.90 3.73 14.59
N SER A 328 -12.62 4.74 14.10
CA SER A 328 -12.13 6.12 14.07
C SER A 328 -12.64 6.97 15.23
N ASP A 329 -13.83 6.68 15.76
CA ASP A 329 -14.41 7.40 16.88
C ASP A 329 -15.38 6.49 17.69
N VAL A 330 -14.89 5.94 18.80
CA VAL A 330 -15.68 5.05 19.68
C VAL A 330 -16.90 5.76 20.25
N ASP A 331 -16.74 7.02 20.68
CA ASP A 331 -17.81 7.77 21.32
C ASP A 331 -18.93 8.14 20.35
N LYS A 332 -18.60 8.30 19.06
CA LYS A 332 -19.55 8.63 17.99
C LYS A 332 -19.97 7.43 17.14
N ASN A 333 -19.51 6.22 17.47
CA ASN A 333 -19.74 5.00 16.68
C ASN A 333 -19.34 5.16 15.20
N LEU A 334 -18.20 5.78 14.92
CA LEU A 334 -17.73 6.04 13.55
C LEU A 334 -16.56 5.13 13.15
N VAL A 335 -16.57 4.76 11.88
CA VAL A 335 -15.53 3.95 11.26
C VAL A 335 -15.02 4.55 9.95
N ILE A 336 -13.77 4.26 9.61
CA ILE A 336 -13.15 4.62 8.32
C ILE A 336 -12.82 3.35 7.51
N GLU A 337 -13.17 3.35 6.23
CA GLU A 337 -12.79 2.28 5.30
C GLU A 337 -12.55 2.83 3.88
N ALA A 338 -11.75 2.10 3.10
CA ALA A 338 -11.64 2.28 1.66
C ALA A 338 -12.57 1.27 0.97
N ARG A 339 -13.61 1.73 0.29
CA ARG A 339 -14.66 0.85 -0.23
C ARG A 339 -14.85 0.99 -1.74
N SER A 340 -14.96 -0.14 -2.43
CA SER A 340 -15.11 -0.15 -3.88
C SER A 340 -16.44 0.45 -4.33
N LYS A 341 -16.52 0.87 -5.59
CA LYS A 341 -17.77 1.39 -6.18
C LYS A 341 -18.85 0.31 -6.35
N TYR A 342 -18.53 -0.98 -6.24
CA TYR A 342 -19.56 -2.03 -6.28
C TYR A 342 -20.51 -2.00 -5.10
N ASP A 343 -20.07 -1.37 -4.01
CA ASP A 343 -20.90 -1.12 -2.84
C ASP A 343 -21.47 0.30 -2.85
N ASP A 344 -21.42 0.98 -4.01
CA ASP A 344 -21.90 2.34 -4.27
C ASP A 344 -21.17 3.47 -3.52
N TYR A 345 -19.95 3.18 -3.04
CA TYR A 345 -19.03 4.19 -2.49
C TYR A 345 -17.94 4.58 -3.51
N GLY A 346 -16.86 3.79 -3.63
CA GLY A 346 -15.77 4.04 -4.57
C GLY A 346 -14.64 4.93 -4.05
N TYR A 347 -14.59 5.21 -2.75
CA TYR A 347 -13.61 6.11 -2.12
C TYR A 347 -13.39 5.75 -0.65
N ILE A 348 -12.47 6.47 -0.01
CA ILE A 348 -12.29 6.41 1.44
C ILE A 348 -13.29 7.32 2.15
N HIS A 349 -13.93 6.83 3.21
CA HIS A 349 -14.95 7.60 3.91
C HIS A 349 -14.94 7.34 5.41
N GLU A 350 -15.60 8.21 6.16
CA GLU A 350 -15.98 7.98 7.55
C GLU A 350 -17.51 7.91 7.62
N ILE A 351 -18.04 6.83 8.18
CA ILE A 351 -19.49 6.59 8.28
C ILE A 351 -19.86 5.99 9.64
N PRO A 352 -21.12 6.15 10.09
CA PRO A 352 -21.64 5.46 11.27
C PRO A 352 -21.59 3.94 11.14
N LEU A 353 -21.33 3.26 12.26
CA LEU A 353 -21.26 1.80 12.34
C LEU A 353 -22.55 1.12 11.88
N CYS A 354 -23.72 1.72 12.19
CA CYS A 354 -25.02 1.21 11.77
C CYS A 354 -25.26 1.28 10.25
N GLN A 355 -24.53 2.14 9.53
CA GLN A 355 -24.52 2.16 8.06
C GLN A 355 -23.60 1.09 7.46
N VAL A 356 -22.72 0.47 8.27
CA VAL A 356 -21.87 -0.63 7.84
C VAL A 356 -22.53 -1.98 8.10
N PHE A 357 -23.11 -2.15 9.29
CA PHE A 357 -23.72 -3.40 9.74
C PHE A 357 -25.13 -3.17 10.24
N ARG A 358 -26.10 -3.92 9.71
CA ARG A 358 -27.50 -3.80 10.15
C ARG A 358 -27.64 -4.18 11.61
N GLY A 359 -28.35 -3.34 12.37
CA GLY A 359 -28.67 -3.59 13.77
C GLY A 359 -27.51 -3.39 14.76
N ILE A 360 -26.36 -2.86 14.30
CA ILE A 360 -25.22 -2.54 15.15
C ILE A 360 -25.12 -1.02 15.31
N GLU A 361 -25.79 -0.48 16.33
CA GLU A 361 -25.83 0.97 16.59
C GLU A 361 -24.60 1.46 17.34
N THR A 362 -24.06 0.63 18.22
CA THR A 362 -22.95 0.99 19.11
C THR A 362 -21.80 0.00 19.08
N TYR A 363 -20.63 0.42 19.57
CA TYR A 363 -19.52 -0.52 19.81
C TYR A 363 -19.82 -1.57 20.89
N ALA A 364 -20.79 -1.34 21.77
CA ALA A 364 -21.27 -2.37 22.70
C ALA A 364 -21.99 -3.49 21.94
N ASP A 365 -22.83 -3.15 20.95
CA ASP A 365 -23.50 -4.12 20.09
C ASP A 365 -22.48 -4.91 19.26
N LEU A 366 -21.49 -4.22 18.68
CA LEU A 366 -20.41 -4.85 17.93
C LEU A 366 -19.60 -5.83 18.78
N ARG A 367 -19.28 -5.42 20.02
CA ARG A 367 -18.55 -6.27 20.98
C ARG A 367 -19.36 -7.52 21.32
N LYS A 368 -20.65 -7.35 21.62
CA LYS A 368 -21.55 -8.48 21.90
C LYS A 368 -21.57 -9.46 20.74
N ALA A 369 -21.75 -8.98 19.51
CA ALA A 369 -21.74 -9.80 18.31
C ALA A 369 -20.40 -10.53 18.09
N TYR A 370 -19.28 -9.85 18.36
CA TYR A 370 -17.95 -10.45 18.31
C TYR A 370 -17.79 -11.59 19.33
N GLU A 371 -18.19 -11.36 20.59
CA GLU A 371 -18.10 -12.33 21.68
C GLU A 371 -19.03 -13.54 21.47
N THR A 372 -20.21 -13.34 20.88
CA THR A 372 -21.15 -14.41 20.53
C THR A 372 -20.86 -15.08 19.18
N GLN A 373 -19.82 -14.63 18.46
CA GLN A 373 -19.47 -15.10 17.12
C GLN A 373 -20.63 -14.97 16.10
N GLU A 374 -21.48 -13.97 16.29
CA GLU A 374 -22.58 -13.67 15.40
C GLU A 374 -22.07 -13.20 14.03
N LYS A 375 -22.73 -13.65 12.96
CA LYS A 375 -22.45 -13.16 11.61
C LYS A 375 -23.24 -11.88 11.38
N LEU A 376 -22.55 -10.78 11.08
CA LEU A 376 -23.17 -9.49 10.86
C LEU A 376 -23.63 -9.32 9.41
N GLU A 377 -24.79 -8.70 9.23
CA GLU A 377 -25.31 -8.31 7.92
C GLU A 377 -24.64 -7.02 7.46
N ARG A 378 -23.75 -7.10 6.47
CA ARG A 378 -23.05 -5.94 5.89
C ARG A 378 -23.93 -5.24 4.85
N LEU A 379 -24.01 -3.91 4.93
CA LEU A 379 -24.84 -3.07 4.07
C LEU A 379 -24.01 -2.33 3.02
N ASP A 380 -24.56 -2.09 1.82
CA ASP A 380 -24.05 -1.12 0.83
C ASP A 380 -24.54 0.32 1.11
N ALA A 381 -24.24 1.27 0.22
CA ALA A 381 -24.67 2.67 0.37
C ALA A 381 -26.19 2.89 0.26
N HIS A 382 -26.96 1.84 -0.03
CA HIS A 382 -28.41 1.86 -0.20
C HIS A 382 -29.12 0.96 0.82
N ASP A 383 -28.46 0.66 1.95
CA ASP A 383 -28.97 -0.15 3.07
C ASP A 383 -29.33 -1.60 2.70
N LYS A 384 -28.85 -2.09 1.55
CA LYS A 384 -29.07 -3.47 1.10
C LYS A 384 -27.98 -4.38 1.64
N ILE A 385 -28.39 -5.55 2.12
CA ILE A 385 -27.45 -6.59 2.59
C ILE A 385 -26.66 -7.12 1.39
N ILE A 386 -25.34 -6.99 1.45
CA ILE A 386 -24.42 -7.54 0.44
C ILE A 386 -23.76 -8.84 0.89
N SER A 387 -23.63 -9.07 2.19
CA SER A 387 -22.97 -10.27 2.75
C SER A 387 -23.28 -10.47 4.23
N HIS A 388 -23.11 -11.69 4.72
CA HIS A 388 -23.09 -12.01 6.15
C HIS A 388 -21.66 -12.37 6.55
N VAL A 389 -21.06 -11.63 7.47
CA VAL A 389 -19.62 -11.73 7.76
C VAL A 389 -19.37 -12.03 9.23
N PRO A 390 -18.56 -13.07 9.56
CA PRO A 390 -17.98 -13.18 10.88
C PRO A 390 -16.90 -12.11 11.04
N ILE A 391 -16.96 -11.34 12.11
CA ILE A 391 -15.98 -10.29 12.39
C ILE A 391 -14.93 -10.75 13.40
N ARG A 392 -13.78 -10.10 13.36
CA ARG A 392 -12.76 -10.09 14.40
C ARG A 392 -12.40 -8.65 14.71
N ILE A 393 -12.15 -8.35 15.97
CA ILE A 393 -11.63 -7.04 16.37
C ILE A 393 -10.15 -7.23 16.65
N MET A 394 -9.30 -6.50 15.93
CA MET A 394 -7.84 -6.61 16.00
C MET A 394 -7.25 -5.38 16.68
N LYS A 395 -6.39 -5.61 17.67
CA LYS A 395 -5.72 -4.54 18.42
C LYS A 395 -4.52 -4.02 17.66
N LEU A 396 -4.57 -2.79 17.16
CA LEU A 396 -3.47 -2.20 16.40
C LEU A 396 -2.20 -2.08 17.26
N ASN A 397 -2.35 -1.76 18.55
CA ASN A 397 -1.24 -1.65 19.50
C ASN A 397 -0.45 -2.97 19.69
N SER A 398 -0.94 -4.11 19.19
CA SER A 398 -0.23 -5.38 19.28
C SER A 398 0.98 -5.47 18.34
N VAL A 399 1.15 -4.54 17.40
CA VAL A 399 2.33 -4.45 16.50
C VAL A 399 3.63 -4.10 17.22
N TRP A 400 3.55 -3.55 18.44
CA TRP A 400 4.71 -3.13 19.23
C TRP A 400 5.34 -4.25 20.06
N ARG A 401 4.81 -5.48 19.98
CA ARG A 401 5.18 -6.59 20.85
C ARG A 401 6.34 -7.42 20.35
#